data_AF-A0A1E7JN95-F1
#
_entry.id   AF-A0A1E7JN95-F1
#
_cell.length_a   1.000
_cell.length_b   1.000
_cell.length_c   1.000
_cell.angle_alpha   90.00
_cell.angle_beta   90.00
_cell.angle_gamma   90.00
#
_symmetry.space_group_name_H-M   'P 1'
#
loop_
_entity.id
_entity.type
_entity.pdbx_description
1 polymer ?
#
loop_
_entity_poly.entity_id
_entity_poly.type
_entity_poly.pdbx_seq_one_letter_code
_entity_poly.pdbx_strand_id
1 'polypeptide(L)'
;MVLSWEVLPESDLREAIGVLVQVVETAGALIIFVGAVWAFVRFIVTVVRGRGHVKGFNRIRLTLGRFLVLGLEFQLAGDVLRTAVAPSFTEIGQLAAIAAIRTALNYFLGREIAHERAELEREAEGEPQRDAGAGPGRAQGAVG
;
A
#
# COMPACT_ATOMS: atom_id res chain seq x y z
N MET A 1 24.49 50.75 13.71
CA MET A 1 23.91 50.07 12.53
C MET A 1 24.51 48.67 12.40
N VAL A 2 24.47 47.87 13.49
CA VAL A 2 25.11 46.55 13.56
C VAL A 2 24.44 45.69 14.65
N LEU A 3 23.10 45.67 14.77
CA LEU A 3 22.40 44.91 15.83
C LEU A 3 20.91 44.70 15.51
N SER A 4 20.60 44.21 14.31
CA SER A 4 19.27 43.69 13.96
C SER A 4 19.33 42.22 13.51
N TRP A 5 20.45 41.55 13.78
CA TRP A 5 20.68 40.13 13.44
C TRP A 5 20.32 39.15 14.58
N GLU A 6 19.93 39.64 15.75
CA GLU A 6 19.64 38.82 16.95
C GLU A 6 18.16 38.55 17.22
N VAL A 7 17.25 38.93 16.31
CA VAL A 7 15.81 38.76 16.52
C VAL A 7 15.16 38.18 15.28
N LEU A 8 15.52 36.95 14.91
CA LEU A 8 14.55 36.07 14.25
C LEU A 8 13.69 35.50 15.39
N PRO A 9 12.44 35.95 15.56
CA PRO A 9 11.57 35.43 16.61
C PRO A 9 11.48 33.92 16.44
N GLU A 10 11.71 33.15 17.50
CA GLU A 10 11.55 31.69 17.45
C GLU A 10 10.12 31.29 17.00
N SER A 11 9.14 32.19 17.12
CA SER A 11 7.79 32.08 16.57
C SER A 11 7.76 32.05 15.05
N ASP A 12 8.50 32.93 14.38
CA ASP A 12 8.44 33.11 12.93
C ASP A 12 9.07 31.91 12.22
N LEU A 13 10.13 31.35 12.83
CA LEU A 13 10.76 30.12 12.34
C LEU A 13 9.83 28.91 12.51
N ARG A 14 9.14 28.79 13.65
CA ARG A 14 8.19 27.68 13.90
C ARG A 14 6.98 27.76 12.97
N GLU A 15 6.45 28.97 12.75
CA GLU A 15 5.34 29.21 11.84
C GLU A 15 5.74 28.92 10.38
N ALA A 16 6.91 29.40 9.95
CA ALA A 16 7.45 29.12 8.62
C ALA A 16 7.66 27.61 8.38
N ILE A 17 8.22 26.89 9.35
CA ILE A 17 8.39 25.43 9.23
C ILE A 17 7.03 24.72 9.25
N GLY A 18 6.07 25.18 10.05
CA GLY A 18 4.71 24.64 10.05
C GLY A 18 4.03 24.73 8.68
N VAL A 19 4.13 25.89 8.02
CA VAL A 19 3.66 26.08 6.64
C VAL A 19 4.40 25.15 5.69
N LEU A 20 5.72 25.01 5.82
CA LEU A 20 6.52 24.13 4.98
C LEU A 20 6.10 22.66 5.12
N VAL A 21 5.91 22.18 6.35
CA VAL A 21 5.42 20.83 6.64
C VAL A 21 4.07 20.61 5.96
N GLN A 22 3.11 21.53 6.13
CA GLN A 22 1.80 21.41 5.53
C GLN A 22 1.85 21.38 3.99
N VAL A 23 2.69 22.21 3.38
CA VAL A 23 2.88 22.23 1.92
C VAL A 23 3.47 20.92 1.42
N VAL A 24 4.50 20.41 2.09
CA VAL A 24 5.18 19.16 1.74
C VAL A 24 4.25 17.95 1.90
N GLU A 25 3.52 17.86 3.01
CA GLU A 25 2.53 16.81 3.26
C GLU A 25 1.40 16.84 2.22
N THR A 26 0.89 18.04 1.91
CA THR A 26 -0.17 18.23 0.91
C THR A 26 0.31 17.81 -0.48
N ALA A 27 1.54 18.17 -0.85
CA ALA A 27 2.15 17.74 -2.11
C ALA A 27 2.26 16.21 -2.19
N GLY A 28 2.75 15.56 -1.12
CA GLY A 28 2.81 14.10 -1.04
C GLY A 28 1.44 13.43 -1.17
N ALA A 29 0.43 13.97 -0.48
CA ALA A 29 -0.96 13.48 -0.56
C ALA A 29 -1.54 13.64 -1.97
N LEU A 30 -1.29 14.77 -2.65
CA LEU A 30 -1.72 14.99 -4.04
C LEU A 30 -1.07 14.02 -5.01
N ILE A 31 0.23 13.74 -4.86
CA ILE A 31 0.95 12.76 -5.68
C ILE A 31 0.33 11.36 -5.55
N ILE A 32 0.06 10.92 -4.31
CA ILE A 32 -0.62 9.65 -4.03
C ILE A 32 -2.01 9.63 -4.66
N PHE A 33 -2.78 10.69 -4.48
CA PHE A 33 -4.14 10.80 -4.99
C PHE A 33 -4.18 10.71 -6.53
N VAL A 34 -3.32 11.45 -7.22
CA VAL A 34 -3.20 11.40 -8.69
C VAL A 34 -2.84 9.99 -9.16
N GLY A 35 -1.87 9.34 -8.51
CA GLY A 35 -1.49 7.96 -8.81
C GLY A 35 -2.64 6.97 -8.63
N ALA A 36 -3.41 7.12 -7.55
CA ALA A 36 -4.55 6.27 -7.24
C ALA A 36 -5.70 6.45 -8.26
N VAL A 37 -6.06 7.70 -8.59
CA VAL A 37 -7.09 7.98 -9.62
C VAL A 37 -6.66 7.42 -10.97
N TRP A 38 -5.41 7.65 -11.36
CA TRP A 38 -4.87 7.12 -12.61
C TRP A 38 -4.94 5.59 -12.66
N ALA A 39 -4.54 4.91 -11.57
CA ALA A 39 -4.54 3.45 -11.49
C ALA A 39 -5.95 2.89 -11.54
N PHE A 40 -6.89 3.53 -10.83
CA PHE A 40 -8.30 3.15 -10.80
C PHE A 40 -8.94 3.25 -12.20
N VAL A 41 -8.78 4.38 -12.88
CA VAL A 41 -9.32 4.57 -14.25
C VAL A 41 -8.74 3.51 -15.20
N ARG A 42 -7.43 3.26 -15.15
CA ARG A 42 -6.78 2.26 -16.01
C ARG A 42 -7.24 0.84 -15.71
N PHE A 43 -7.47 0.53 -14.45
CA PHE A 43 -8.01 -0.76 -14.02
C PHE A 43 -9.40 -0.98 -14.63
N ILE A 44 -10.32 -0.04 -14.44
CA ILE A 44 -11.69 -0.12 -14.98
C ILE A 44 -11.68 -0.29 -16.51
N VAL A 45 -10.89 0.53 -17.22
CA VAL A 45 -10.78 0.44 -18.69
C VAL A 45 -10.23 -0.93 -19.14
N THR A 46 -9.27 -1.50 -18.41
CA THR A 46 -8.68 -2.80 -18.76
C THR A 46 -9.67 -3.95 -18.55
N VAL A 47 -10.41 -3.90 -17.45
CA VAL A 47 -11.45 -4.89 -17.11
C VAL A 47 -12.60 -4.83 -18.12
N VAL A 48 -13.16 -3.64 -18.38
CA VAL A 48 -14.31 -3.46 -19.30
C VAL A 48 -13.95 -3.86 -20.74
N ARG A 49 -12.71 -3.66 -21.17
CA ARG A 49 -12.26 -4.05 -22.52
C ARG A 49 -11.96 -5.54 -22.69
N GLY A 50 -12.11 -6.36 -21.64
CA GLY A 50 -11.88 -7.81 -21.71
C GLY A 50 -10.44 -8.22 -22.04
N ARG A 51 -9.48 -7.28 -22.07
CA ARG A 51 -8.06 -7.54 -22.39
C ARG A 51 -7.27 -7.89 -21.14
N GLY A 52 -7.83 -8.75 -20.29
CA GLY A 52 -7.26 -9.17 -19.00
C GLY A 52 -5.99 -10.01 -19.15
N HIS A 53 -4.92 -9.42 -19.67
CA HIS A 53 -3.59 -10.03 -19.65
C HIS A 53 -2.85 -9.58 -18.39
N VAL A 54 -2.23 -10.52 -17.69
CA VAL A 54 -1.42 -10.31 -16.46
C VAL A 54 -0.41 -9.15 -16.60
N LYS A 55 0.14 -8.95 -17.81
CA LYS A 55 1.06 -7.84 -18.12
C LYS A 55 0.44 -6.44 -17.93
N GLY A 56 -0.84 -6.26 -18.21
CA GLY A 56 -1.54 -4.97 -18.07
C GLY A 56 -1.72 -4.57 -16.60
N PHE A 57 -2.12 -5.51 -15.77
CA PHE A 57 -2.26 -5.33 -14.32
C PHE A 57 -0.93 -5.02 -13.65
N ASN A 58 0.13 -5.76 -14.00
CA ASN A 58 1.46 -5.52 -13.43
C ASN A 58 1.94 -4.08 -13.72
N ARG A 59 1.68 -3.57 -14.93
CA ARG A 59 2.06 -2.19 -15.28
C ARG A 59 1.29 -1.13 -14.49
N ILE A 60 -0.01 -1.34 -14.26
CA ILE A 60 -0.83 -0.45 -13.44
C ILE A 60 -0.30 -0.42 -12.00
N ARG A 61 -0.06 -1.61 -11.41
CA ARG A 61 0.48 -1.77 -10.05
C ARG A 61 1.85 -1.12 -9.90
N LEU A 62 2.77 -1.36 -10.84
CA LEU A 62 4.12 -0.77 -10.81
C LEU A 62 4.08 0.75 -10.90
N THR A 63 3.18 1.31 -11.71
CA THR A 63 3.05 2.76 -11.86
C THR A 63 2.45 3.38 -10.61
N LEU A 64 1.39 2.78 -10.04
CA LEU A 64 0.84 3.20 -8.75
C LEU A 64 1.90 3.15 -7.65
N GLY A 65 2.69 2.08 -7.60
CA GLY A 65 3.79 1.93 -6.65
C GLY A 65 4.79 3.09 -6.71
N ARG A 66 5.10 3.62 -7.91
CA ARG A 66 5.99 4.79 -8.06
C ARG A 66 5.38 6.07 -7.47
N PHE A 67 4.10 6.31 -7.69
CA PHE A 67 3.39 7.44 -7.07
C PHE A 67 3.34 7.32 -5.55
N LEU A 68 3.10 6.11 -5.03
CA LEU A 68 3.09 5.85 -3.59
C LEU A 68 4.46 6.10 -2.96
N VAL A 69 5.53 5.56 -3.56
CA VAL A 69 6.91 5.77 -3.05
C VAL A 69 7.25 7.26 -3.05
N LEU A 70 7.00 7.96 -4.16
CA LEU A 70 7.28 9.40 -4.24
C LEU A 70 6.48 10.19 -3.21
N GLY A 71 5.18 9.94 -3.07
CA GLY A 71 4.36 10.64 -2.08
C GLY A 71 4.78 10.34 -0.63
N LEU A 72 5.27 9.12 -0.37
CA LEU A 72 5.81 8.74 0.94
C LEU A 72 7.15 9.43 1.24
N GLU A 73 8.01 9.66 0.23
CA GLU A 73 9.25 10.44 0.42
C GLU A 73 8.93 11.88 0.85
N PHE A 74 7.88 12.49 0.28
CA PHE A 74 7.39 13.81 0.71
C PHE A 74 6.82 13.77 2.12
N GLN A 75 5.95 12.79 2.45
CA GLN A 75 5.43 12.65 3.81
C GLN A 75 6.54 12.46 4.84
N LEU A 76 7.54 11.62 4.54
CA LEU A 76 8.71 11.42 5.37
C LEU A 76 9.51 12.72 5.56
N ALA A 77 9.66 13.54 4.52
CA ALA A 77 10.31 14.84 4.64
C ALA A 77 9.52 15.78 5.59
N GLY A 78 8.19 15.78 5.51
CA GLY A 78 7.32 16.49 6.46
C GLY A 78 7.50 16.01 7.91
N ASP A 79 7.59 14.69 8.11
CA ASP A 79 7.84 14.10 9.42
C ASP A 79 9.22 14.48 9.98
N VAL A 80 10.26 14.41 9.16
CA VAL A 80 11.62 14.84 9.54
C VAL A 80 11.62 16.31 9.93
N LEU A 81 11.01 17.18 9.12
CA LEU A 81 10.87 18.61 9.43
C LEU A 81 10.14 18.82 10.75
N ARG A 82 9.02 18.12 10.99
CA ARG A 82 8.29 18.19 12.26
C ARG A 82 9.17 17.79 13.44
N THR A 83 9.94 16.69 13.33
CA THR A 83 10.85 16.26 14.41
C THR A 83 12.02 17.22 14.64
N ALA A 84 12.50 17.91 13.60
CA ALA A 84 13.62 18.85 13.69
C ALA A 84 13.28 20.11 14.51
N VAL A 85 11.99 20.43 14.68
CA VAL A 85 11.53 21.59 15.46
C VAL A 85 10.90 21.22 16.82
N ALA A 86 10.84 19.94 17.18
CA ALA A 86 9.93 19.43 18.21
C ALA A 86 10.51 19.44 19.66
N PRO A 87 9.67 19.44 20.74
CA PRO A 87 8.24 19.07 20.69
C PRO A 87 7.25 19.77 21.66
N SER A 88 5.96 19.74 21.30
CA SER A 88 4.94 19.44 22.30
C SER A 88 4.76 17.91 22.39
N PHE A 89 4.64 17.37 23.60
CA PHE A 89 4.35 15.94 23.82
C PHE A 89 3.07 15.49 23.12
N THR A 90 2.13 16.41 22.90
CA THR A 90 0.88 16.18 22.19
C THR A 90 1.11 15.87 20.71
N GLU A 91 1.97 16.61 20.01
CA GLU A 91 2.28 16.36 18.59
C GLU A 91 3.04 15.06 18.39
N ILE A 92 4.00 14.76 19.28
CA ILE A 92 4.68 13.45 19.29
C ILE A 92 3.66 12.33 19.50
N GLY A 93 2.75 12.49 20.47
CA GLY A 93 1.71 11.51 20.78
C GLY A 93 0.76 11.25 19.60
N GLN A 94 0.35 12.31 18.89
CA GLN A 94 -0.49 12.18 17.69
C GLN A 94 0.24 11.46 16.56
N LEU A 95 1.50 11.82 16.29
CA LEU A 95 2.29 11.17 15.25
C LEU A 95 2.50 9.68 15.57
N ALA A 96 2.86 9.36 16.82
CA ALA A 96 3.03 7.99 17.29
C ALA A 96 1.73 7.19 17.19
N ALA A 97 0.58 7.79 17.51
CA ALA A 97 -0.72 7.14 17.37
C ALA A 97 -1.06 6.82 15.91
N ILE A 98 -0.86 7.77 14.98
CA ILE A 98 -1.09 7.56 13.54
C ILE A 98 -0.17 6.46 13.01
N ALA A 99 1.12 6.48 13.38
CA ALA A 99 2.08 5.47 12.98
C ALA A 99 1.72 4.08 13.51
N ALA A 100 1.29 3.99 14.78
CA ALA A 100 0.86 2.73 15.39
C ALA A 100 -0.39 2.16 14.71
N ILE A 101 -1.40 3.00 14.43
CA ILE A 101 -2.61 2.59 13.70
C ILE A 101 -2.25 2.08 12.31
N ARG A 102 -1.43 2.83 11.56
CA ARG A 102 -0.98 2.44 10.21
C ARG A 102 -0.26 1.09 10.23
N THR A 103 0.58 0.86 11.25
CA THR A 103 1.32 -0.40 11.41
C THR A 103 0.37 -1.56 11.73
N ALA A 104 -0.54 -1.36 12.69
CA ALA A 104 -1.50 -2.38 13.09
C ALA A 104 -2.42 -2.78 11.92
N LEU A 105 -3.00 -1.80 11.21
CA LEU A 105 -3.88 -2.06 10.07
C LEU A 105 -3.15 -2.80 8.93
N ASN A 106 -1.96 -2.33 8.54
CA ASN A 106 -1.17 -3.00 7.50
C ASN A 106 -0.76 -4.43 7.93
N TYR A 107 -0.43 -4.63 9.20
CA TYR A 107 -0.10 -5.95 9.73
C TYR A 107 -1.29 -6.92 9.66
N PHE A 108 -2.48 -6.50 10.12
CA PHE A 108 -3.66 -7.34 10.08
C PHE A 108 -4.08 -7.70 8.66
N LEU A 109 -4.10 -6.71 7.76
CA LEU A 109 -4.44 -6.93 6.36
C LEU A 109 -3.44 -7.87 5.67
N GLY A 110 -2.14 -7.68 5.92
CA GLY A 110 -1.11 -8.56 5.38
C GLY A 110 -1.24 -10.00 5.87
N ARG A 111 -1.63 -10.18 7.14
CA ARG A 111 -1.87 -11.50 7.74
C ARG A 111 -3.09 -12.20 7.13
N GLU A 112 -4.20 -11.48 6.96
CA GLU A 112 -5.44 -12.01 6.37
C GLU A 112 -5.19 -12.48 4.93
N ILE A 113 -4.53 -11.66 4.12
CA ILE A 113 -4.14 -12.03 2.74
C ILE A 113 -3.22 -13.25 2.71
N ALA A 114 -2.27 -13.35 3.66
CA ALA A 114 -1.37 -14.50 3.74
C ALA A 114 -2.12 -15.80 4.11
N HIS A 115 -3.15 -15.70 4.96
CA HIS A 115 -4.00 -16.83 5.33
C HIS A 115 -4.81 -17.35 4.13
N GLU A 116 -5.52 -16.46 3.43
CA GLU A 116 -6.30 -16.83 2.24
C GLU A 116 -5.42 -17.49 1.16
N ARG A 117 -4.21 -16.97 0.92
CA ARG A 117 -3.28 -17.57 -0.05
C ARG A 117 -2.88 -19.01 0.32
N ALA A 118 -2.61 -19.25 1.60
CA ALA A 118 -2.22 -20.58 2.08
C ALA A 118 -3.38 -21.59 2.00
N GLU A 119 -4.63 -21.15 2.15
CA GLU A 119 -5.80 -22.01 1.95
C GLU A 119 -5.96 -22.39 0.49
N LEU A 120 -5.86 -21.44 -0.44
CA LEU A 120 -5.94 -21.70 -1.88
C LEU A 120 -4.84 -22.66 -2.38
N GLU A 121 -3.62 -22.55 -1.86
CA GLU A 121 -2.52 -23.47 -2.20
C GLU A 121 -2.80 -24.91 -1.70
N ARG A 122 -3.38 -25.06 -0.52
CA ARG A 122 -3.78 -26.37 0.02
C ARG A 122 -4.94 -27.00 -0.74
N GLU A 123 -5.90 -26.20 -1.20
CA GLU A 123 -6.99 -26.68 -2.06
C GLU A 123 -6.45 -27.16 -3.41
N ALA A 124 -5.47 -26.45 -3.98
CA ALA A 124 -4.82 -26.85 -5.24
C ALA A 124 -3.95 -28.12 -5.12
N GLU A 125 -3.32 -28.34 -3.96
CA GLU A 125 -2.53 -29.56 -3.68
C GLU A 125 -3.39 -30.74 -3.19
N GLY A 126 -4.63 -30.47 -2.77
CA GLY A 126 -5.57 -31.41 -2.15
C GLY A 126 -6.44 -32.22 -3.12
N GLU A 127 -6.23 -32.15 -4.44
CA GLU A 127 -6.88 -33.02 -5.43
C GLU A 127 -5.97 -34.20 -5.89
N PRO A 128 -5.70 -35.23 -5.06
CA PRO A 128 -5.23 -36.50 -5.58
C PRO A 128 -6.42 -37.28 -6.13
N GLN A 129 -6.54 -37.31 -7.46
CA GLN A 129 -6.98 -38.47 -8.26
C GLN A 129 -7.91 -39.47 -7.53
N ARG A 130 -9.12 -39.04 -7.17
CA ARG A 130 -10.20 -39.95 -6.73
C ARG A 130 -11.17 -40.16 -7.88
N ASP A 131 -10.69 -40.69 -9.00
CA ASP A 131 -11.53 -41.25 -10.08
C ASP A 131 -10.73 -42.09 -11.09
N ALA A 132 -9.61 -42.69 -10.66
CA ALA A 132 -8.99 -43.76 -11.44
C ALA A 132 -9.67 -45.11 -11.13
N GLY A 133 -10.82 -45.32 -11.77
CA GLY A 133 -11.18 -46.63 -12.34
C GLY A 133 -11.31 -47.83 -11.41
N ALA A 134 -12.26 -47.80 -10.47
CA ALA A 134 -12.90 -49.02 -10.02
C ALA A 134 -13.89 -49.50 -11.10
N GLY A 135 -13.40 -50.15 -12.15
CA GLY A 135 -14.24 -50.82 -13.13
C GLY A 135 -14.54 -52.26 -12.69
N PRO A 136 -15.80 -52.64 -12.38
CA PRO A 136 -16.12 -54.03 -12.14
C PRO A 136 -16.26 -54.74 -13.49
N GLY A 137 -15.14 -55.19 -14.04
CA GLY A 137 -15.08 -56.08 -15.20
C GLY A 137 -15.55 -57.48 -14.82
N ARG A 138 -16.87 -57.65 -14.78
CA ARG A 138 -17.56 -58.92 -14.52
C ARG A 138 -17.13 -59.99 -15.53
N ALA A 139 -16.99 -61.20 -15.00
CA ALA A 139 -17.02 -62.44 -15.75
C ALA A 139 -18.21 -62.49 -16.73
N GLN A 140 -17.95 -62.73 -18.02
CA GLN A 140 -18.95 -63.28 -18.94
C GLN A 140 -18.32 -63.81 -20.25
N GLY A 141 -18.71 -65.04 -20.62
CA GLY A 141 -18.40 -65.73 -21.89
C GLY A 141 -17.20 -66.68 -21.78
N ALA A 142 -17.29 -67.99 -21.55
CA ALA A 142 -18.17 -69.00 -22.14
C ALA A 142 -18.15 -68.99 -23.69
N VAL A 143 -17.87 -70.19 -24.23
CA VAL A 143 -17.99 -70.64 -25.63
C VAL A 143 -16.72 -70.53 -26.49
N GLY A 144 -16.17 -71.68 -26.88
CA GLY A 144 -15.21 -71.84 -27.96
C GLY A 144 -14.25 -73.00 -27.79
#